data_AF-A0A914WMM7-F1
#
_entry.id   AF-A0A914WMM7-F1
#
_cell.length_a   1.000
_cell.length_b   1.000
_cell.length_c   1.000
_cell.angle_alpha   90.00
_cell.angle_beta   90.00
_cell.angle_gamma   90.00
#
_symmetry.space_group_name_H-M   'P 1'
#
loop_
_entity.id
_entity.type
_entity.pdbx_description
1 polymer ?
#
loop_
_entity_poly.entity_id
_entity_poly.type
_entity_poly.pdbx_seq_one_letter_code
_entity_poly.pdbx_strand_id
1 'polypeptide(L)'
;MGAMPSHSAAPLPGYLALTFQSPDKIIILDPGAQHLASIQEIVTAKWTRGVQQQKWNNGAFEMKLRGRPFLAPLVSLNISASSMVAEARLFFCELIAELGRLQWTILLSSHFGKNTNCITWFLKQEDEQVMPGPTICLGLKSNDRLQLIAAHPAIESIVTETVASSLQETFTLASGMEVKLQGTPWSPRNFEEAAEARRILLTLIRKFSKMGYELRCTAAIRGYARIDSWMFHKKSQQSSTEAPAFCLMSLDMKNRIRMLEFSRALIETVESAVANNWLKGLQEKRPHYLGLAELKLSGNPWFSDGEDGIAGRRLFAAILQSLLAAGWTVSGVMSLSDRRNDKAAFVLRQCQTIKAPFICVCPGKYDLIRVIDGPPEVLKLVGSVIASHWAKGIQSEGDSAKGCREWKLAGNPWSMYDGNSADVIAGRLLLLKLLSELAELGWRVMCSADTSSRIIQDDDGYNVSEDGDTWFLARISCAL
;
A
#
# COMPACT_ATOMS: atom_id res chain seq x y z
N MET A 1 -33.70 3.90 -4.79
CA MET A 1 -32.71 3.07 -5.49
C MET A 1 -32.68 3.53 -6.94
N GLY A 2 -31.58 4.12 -7.41
CA GLY A 2 -31.42 4.42 -8.83
C GLY A 2 -31.13 3.13 -9.59
N ALA A 3 -31.75 2.92 -10.74
CA ALA A 3 -31.48 1.77 -11.61
C ALA A 3 -29.98 1.72 -11.96
N MET A 4 -29.41 0.51 -12.11
CA MET A 4 -28.08 0.37 -12.71
C MET A 4 -28.07 1.10 -14.05
N PRO A 5 -27.13 2.04 -14.30
CA PRO A 5 -26.96 2.58 -15.64
C PRO A 5 -26.59 1.44 -16.58
N SER A 6 -27.23 1.38 -17.75
CA SER A 6 -26.87 0.44 -18.82
C SER A 6 -25.53 0.84 -19.44
N HIS A 7 -24.42 0.63 -18.72
CA HIS A 7 -23.09 0.75 -19.28
C HIS A 7 -22.62 -0.59 -19.87
N SER A 8 -21.99 -0.48 -21.03
CA SER A 8 -21.85 -1.51 -22.07
C SER A 8 -20.67 -2.48 -21.88
N ALA A 9 -20.31 -2.83 -20.65
CA ALA A 9 -19.29 -3.84 -20.39
C ALA A 9 -19.74 -4.76 -19.25
N ALA A 10 -19.64 -6.07 -19.47
CA ALA A 10 -19.84 -7.04 -18.40
C ALA A 10 -18.78 -6.80 -17.30
N PRO A 11 -19.12 -7.00 -16.02
CA PRO A 11 -18.17 -6.84 -14.92
C PRO A 11 -16.98 -7.78 -15.10
N LEU A 12 -15.79 -7.33 -14.68
CA LEU A 12 -14.56 -8.11 -14.77
C LEU A 12 -14.70 -9.39 -13.92
N PRO A 13 -14.60 -10.57 -14.53
CA PRO A 13 -14.75 -11.83 -13.80
C PRO A 13 -13.72 -11.93 -12.68
N GLY A 14 -14.18 -12.04 -11.44
CA GLY A 14 -13.32 -12.29 -10.29
C GLY A 14 -12.44 -11.12 -9.84
N TYR A 15 -12.67 -9.88 -10.31
CA TYR A 15 -11.94 -8.70 -9.86
C TYR A 15 -12.91 -7.57 -9.47
N LEU A 16 -12.59 -6.85 -8.41
CA LEU A 16 -13.25 -5.58 -8.07
C LEU A 16 -12.28 -4.65 -7.34
N ALA A 17 -12.63 -3.38 -7.19
CA ALA A 17 -11.86 -2.48 -6.33
C ALA A 17 -12.74 -1.66 -5.38
N LEU A 18 -12.20 -1.42 -4.18
CA LEU A 18 -12.79 -0.56 -3.16
C LEU A 18 -11.88 0.62 -2.93
N THR A 19 -12.40 1.82 -3.16
CA THR A 19 -11.69 3.07 -2.93
C THR A 19 -12.28 3.79 -1.73
N PHE A 20 -11.44 4.10 -0.75
CA PHE A 20 -11.81 4.88 0.43
C PHE A 20 -11.32 6.30 0.22
N GLN A 21 -12.25 7.26 0.20
CA GLN A 21 -11.97 8.65 -0.12
C GLN A 21 -12.39 9.56 1.04
N SER A 22 -11.45 10.40 1.49
CA SER A 22 -11.72 11.44 2.48
C SER A 22 -12.82 12.40 2.01
N PRO A 23 -13.71 12.84 2.92
CA PRO A 23 -13.72 12.51 4.34
C PRO A 23 -14.52 11.25 4.68
N ASP A 24 -15.38 10.73 3.80
CA ASP A 24 -16.46 9.82 4.18
C ASP A 24 -16.99 8.89 3.09
N LYS A 25 -16.28 8.70 1.98
CA LYS A 25 -16.80 7.94 0.84
C LYS A 25 -16.14 6.59 0.66
N ILE A 26 -16.96 5.58 0.37
CA ILE A 26 -16.53 4.30 -0.20
C ILE A 26 -17.04 4.27 -1.64
N ILE A 27 -16.14 4.04 -2.58
CA ILE A 27 -16.44 3.91 -4.00
C ILE A 27 -16.14 2.46 -4.39
N ILE A 28 -17.15 1.79 -4.92
CA ILE A 28 -17.09 0.39 -5.35
C ILE A 28 -16.99 0.39 -6.88
N LEU A 29 -15.88 -0.14 -7.37
CA LEU A 29 -15.51 -0.16 -8.77
C LEU A 29 -15.78 -1.55 -9.34
N ASP A 30 -16.50 -1.57 -10.45
CA ASP A 30 -16.89 -2.77 -11.19
C ASP A 30 -17.62 -3.86 -10.37
N PRO A 31 -18.59 -3.51 -9.51
CA PRO A 31 -19.27 -4.55 -8.74
C PRO A 31 -20.31 -5.26 -9.62
N GLY A 32 -20.18 -6.58 -9.76
CA GLY A 32 -21.32 -7.41 -10.19
C GLY A 32 -22.54 -7.20 -9.27
N ALA A 33 -23.75 -7.34 -9.80
CA ALA A 33 -24.99 -6.98 -9.08
C ALA A 33 -25.13 -7.66 -7.70
N GLN A 34 -24.82 -8.96 -7.63
CA GLN A 34 -24.85 -9.72 -6.38
C GLN A 34 -23.80 -9.22 -5.39
N HIS A 35 -22.57 -9.01 -5.85
CA HIS A 35 -21.47 -8.53 -5.00
C HIS A 35 -21.73 -7.12 -4.48
N LEU A 36 -22.34 -6.25 -5.29
CA LEU A 36 -22.75 -4.91 -4.84
C LEU A 36 -23.70 -4.99 -3.66
N ALA A 37 -24.76 -5.79 -3.76
CA ALA A 37 -25.75 -5.94 -2.70
C ALA A 37 -25.11 -6.43 -1.39
N SER A 38 -24.24 -7.44 -1.47
CA SER A 38 -23.52 -7.96 -0.30
C SER A 38 -22.60 -6.91 0.34
N ILE A 39 -21.85 -6.14 -0.46
CA ILE A 39 -20.99 -5.07 0.07
C ILE A 39 -21.83 -3.97 0.72
N GLN A 40 -22.95 -3.58 0.12
CA GLN A 40 -23.86 -2.59 0.71
C GLN A 40 -24.42 -3.06 2.06
N GLU A 41 -24.81 -4.33 2.16
CA GLU A 41 -25.30 -4.94 3.39
C GLU A 41 -24.22 -4.91 4.47
N ILE A 42 -22.99 -5.35 4.14
CA ILE A 42 -21.84 -5.32 5.05
C ILE A 42 -21.59 -3.90 5.55
N VAL A 43 -21.47 -2.93 4.63
CA VAL A 43 -21.18 -1.53 5.01
C VAL A 43 -22.29 -0.96 5.90
N THR A 44 -23.55 -1.24 5.57
CA THR A 44 -24.69 -0.75 6.35
C THR A 44 -24.76 -1.40 7.74
N ALA A 45 -24.43 -2.68 7.85
CA ALA A 45 -24.46 -3.42 9.11
C ALA A 45 -23.28 -3.07 10.02
N LYS A 46 -22.08 -2.84 9.47
CA LYS A 46 -20.84 -2.66 10.24
C LYS A 46 -20.52 -1.19 10.55
N TRP A 47 -20.91 -0.25 9.68
CA TRP A 47 -20.73 1.16 9.97
C TRP A 47 -21.84 1.69 10.89
N THR A 48 -21.58 1.66 12.20
CA THR A 48 -22.56 1.97 13.25
C THR A 48 -23.20 3.36 13.16
N ARG A 49 -22.52 4.34 12.56
CA ARG A 49 -23.08 5.68 12.37
C ARG A 49 -24.07 5.75 11.19
N GLY A 50 -24.11 4.73 10.34
CA GLY A 50 -25.02 4.62 9.20
C GLY A 50 -24.54 5.30 7.93
N VAL A 51 -25.19 4.95 6.82
CA VAL A 51 -24.92 5.48 5.47
C VAL A 51 -25.81 6.71 5.23
N GLN A 52 -25.20 7.82 4.80
CA GLN A 52 -25.89 9.07 4.50
C GLN A 52 -26.53 9.07 3.10
N GLN A 53 -25.79 8.60 2.10
CA GLN A 53 -26.21 8.63 0.70
C GLN A 53 -25.61 7.44 -0.03
N GLN A 54 -26.35 6.94 -1.02
CA GLN A 54 -25.87 5.94 -1.96
C GLN A 54 -26.29 6.34 -3.37
N LYS A 55 -25.37 6.28 -4.33
CA LYS A 55 -25.67 6.63 -5.73
C LYS A 55 -24.71 5.96 -6.70
N TRP A 56 -25.18 5.76 -7.93
CA TRP A 56 -24.29 5.53 -9.06
C TRP A 56 -23.67 6.86 -9.49
N ASN A 57 -22.36 6.86 -9.70
CA ASN A 57 -21.62 8.02 -10.17
C ASN A 57 -20.46 7.57 -11.06
N ASN A 58 -20.40 8.09 -12.30
CA ASN A 58 -19.29 7.85 -13.23
C ASN A 58 -18.94 6.35 -13.45
N GLY A 59 -19.94 5.47 -13.50
CA GLY A 59 -19.73 4.03 -13.69
C GLY A 59 -19.29 3.26 -12.42
N ALA A 60 -19.27 3.93 -11.27
CA ALA A 60 -18.99 3.32 -9.97
C ALA A 60 -20.16 3.52 -8.99
N PHE A 61 -20.23 2.68 -7.97
CA PHE A 61 -21.20 2.85 -6.90
C PHE A 61 -20.57 3.57 -5.71
N GLU A 62 -21.13 4.73 -5.33
CA GLU A 62 -20.64 5.53 -4.22
C GLU A 62 -21.56 5.37 -3.00
N MET A 63 -20.96 5.12 -1.84
CA MET A 63 -21.58 5.18 -0.53
C MET A 63 -20.93 6.28 0.31
N LYS A 64 -21.72 7.27 0.73
CA LYS A 64 -21.29 8.31 1.66
C LYS A 64 -21.68 7.93 3.08
N LEU A 65 -20.70 7.85 3.97
CA LEU A 65 -20.84 7.46 5.37
C LEU A 65 -21.14 8.66 6.27
N ARG A 66 -21.88 8.45 7.36
CA ARG A 66 -22.04 9.48 8.39
C ARG A 66 -20.78 9.59 9.24
N GLY A 67 -20.35 10.81 9.57
CA GLY A 67 -19.31 11.05 10.56
C GLY A 67 -17.87 10.99 10.05
N ARG A 68 -17.57 11.38 8.81
CA ARG A 68 -16.19 11.68 8.35
C ARG A 68 -15.09 10.65 8.75
N PRO A 69 -15.30 9.33 8.57
CA PRO A 69 -14.38 8.30 9.05
C PRO A 69 -12.97 8.32 8.47
N PHE A 70 -12.79 8.96 7.31
CA PHE A 70 -11.53 9.00 6.57
C PHE A 70 -10.87 10.38 6.60
N LEU A 71 -11.35 11.27 7.49
CA LEU A 71 -10.76 12.59 7.70
C LEU A 71 -9.83 12.58 8.90
N ALA A 72 -8.69 13.24 8.74
CA ALA A 72 -7.81 13.56 9.85
C ALA A 72 -8.55 14.34 10.95
N PRO A 73 -8.38 13.98 12.22
CA PRO A 73 -8.71 14.87 13.32
C PRO A 73 -8.02 16.22 13.16
N LEU A 74 -8.79 17.31 13.12
CA LEU A 74 -8.23 18.63 13.43
C LEU A 74 -7.87 18.63 14.92
N VAL A 75 -6.60 18.90 15.22
CA VAL A 75 -6.01 18.88 16.58
C VAL A 75 -6.78 19.74 17.58
N SER A 76 -7.59 20.69 17.12
CA SER A 76 -8.38 21.60 17.96
C SER A 76 -9.63 21.01 18.62
N LEU A 77 -10.05 19.77 18.33
CA LEU A 77 -11.33 19.22 18.83
C LEU A 77 -11.22 18.11 19.90
N ASN A 78 -10.01 17.80 20.36
CA ASN A 78 -9.54 17.01 21.53
C ASN A 78 -10.30 15.79 22.12
N ILE A 79 -11.57 15.48 21.83
CA ILE A 79 -12.26 14.33 22.49
C ILE A 79 -13.10 13.47 21.52
N SER A 80 -13.64 13.98 20.39
CA SER A 80 -14.45 13.15 19.45
C SER A 80 -13.63 12.41 18.38
N ALA A 81 -12.40 12.84 18.14
CA ALA A 81 -11.53 12.36 17.08
C ALA A 81 -10.83 11.02 17.36
N SER A 82 -10.67 10.64 18.63
CA SER A 82 -10.03 9.36 18.96
C SER A 82 -10.97 8.17 18.69
N SER A 83 -12.23 8.31 19.11
CA SER A 83 -13.29 7.32 18.88
C SER A 83 -13.49 7.04 17.39
N MET A 84 -13.54 8.11 16.56
CA MET A 84 -13.79 7.97 15.12
C MET A 84 -12.73 7.15 14.38
N VAL A 85 -11.45 7.34 14.73
CA VAL A 85 -10.36 6.56 14.13
C VAL A 85 -10.42 5.09 14.57
N ALA A 86 -10.73 4.83 15.84
CA ALA A 86 -10.91 3.47 16.34
C ALA A 86 -12.13 2.78 15.70
N GLU A 87 -13.25 3.49 15.53
CA GLU A 87 -14.45 3.03 14.82
C GLU A 87 -14.14 2.71 13.35
N ALA A 88 -13.42 3.59 12.64
CA ALA A 88 -13.02 3.36 11.25
C ALA A 88 -12.07 2.16 11.10
N ARG A 89 -11.12 1.98 12.03
CA ARG A 89 -10.24 0.81 12.07
C ARG A 89 -11.01 -0.48 12.30
N LEU A 90 -11.95 -0.47 13.26
CA LEU A 90 -12.81 -1.62 13.53
C LEU A 90 -13.64 -1.98 12.31
N PHE A 91 -14.27 -0.96 11.70
CA PHE A 91 -15.04 -1.13 10.47
C PHE A 91 -14.22 -1.79 9.35
N PHE A 92 -12.96 -1.40 9.15
CA PHE A 92 -12.10 -2.06 8.17
C PHE A 92 -11.74 -3.50 8.54
N CYS A 93 -11.48 -3.81 9.82
CA CYS A 93 -11.28 -5.19 10.25
C CYS A 93 -12.49 -6.07 9.92
N GLU A 94 -13.70 -5.57 10.21
CA GLU A 94 -14.95 -6.28 9.93
C GLU A 94 -15.22 -6.38 8.43
N LEU A 95 -15.03 -5.31 7.67
CA LEU A 95 -15.20 -5.31 6.22
C LEU A 95 -14.28 -6.36 5.56
N ILE A 96 -13.01 -6.42 5.96
CA ILE A 96 -12.07 -7.43 5.43
C ILE A 96 -12.51 -8.85 5.81
N ALA A 97 -12.96 -9.06 7.05
CA ALA A 97 -13.43 -10.37 7.48
C ALA A 97 -14.68 -10.83 6.70
N GLU A 98 -15.66 -9.95 6.48
CA GLU A 98 -16.86 -10.27 5.69
C GLU A 98 -16.55 -10.46 4.20
N LEU A 99 -15.68 -9.63 3.62
CA LEU A 99 -15.20 -9.81 2.25
C LEU A 99 -14.51 -11.18 2.07
N GLY A 100 -13.71 -11.60 3.05
CA GLY A 100 -13.11 -12.92 3.08
C GLY A 100 -14.16 -14.06 3.11
N ARG A 101 -15.32 -13.87 3.76
CA ARG A 101 -16.40 -14.87 3.76
C ARG A 101 -17.02 -15.01 2.37
N LEU A 102 -17.06 -13.90 1.64
CA LEU A 102 -17.46 -13.82 0.24
C LEU A 102 -16.33 -14.22 -0.74
N GLN A 103 -15.23 -14.80 -0.24
CA GLN A 103 -14.07 -15.25 -1.01
C GLN A 103 -13.34 -14.12 -1.75
N TRP A 104 -13.42 -12.89 -1.25
CA TRP A 104 -12.63 -11.77 -1.76
C TRP A 104 -11.34 -11.61 -0.97
N THR A 105 -10.21 -11.69 -1.67
CA THR A 105 -8.88 -11.43 -1.12
C THR A 105 -8.35 -10.11 -1.66
N ILE A 106 -7.79 -9.28 -0.77
CA ILE A 106 -7.10 -8.05 -1.19
C ILE A 106 -5.75 -8.44 -1.80
N LEU A 107 -5.57 -8.12 -3.08
CA LEU A 107 -4.31 -8.32 -3.80
C LEU A 107 -3.28 -7.26 -3.45
N LEU A 108 -3.71 -6.00 -3.40
CA LEU A 108 -2.86 -4.88 -3.02
C LEU A 108 -3.68 -3.68 -2.55
N SER A 109 -3.03 -2.84 -1.74
CA SER A 109 -3.45 -1.47 -1.42
C SER A 109 -2.57 -0.49 -2.18
N SER A 110 -3.16 0.55 -2.76
CA SER A 110 -2.38 1.54 -3.51
C SER A 110 -2.97 2.94 -3.50
N HIS A 111 -2.07 3.91 -3.57
CA HIS A 111 -2.36 5.34 -3.71
C HIS A 111 -2.10 5.79 -5.14
N PHE A 112 -3.17 6.11 -5.87
CA PHE A 112 -3.08 6.67 -7.22
C PHE A 112 -3.50 8.12 -7.17
N GLY A 113 -2.52 9.00 -7.30
CA GLY A 113 -2.71 10.43 -7.25
C GLY A 113 -1.95 11.06 -6.09
N LYS A 114 -1.80 12.36 -6.22
CA LYS A 114 -0.98 13.18 -5.33
C LYS A 114 -1.67 13.52 -4.00
N ASN A 115 -2.95 13.14 -3.88
CA ASN A 115 -3.78 13.38 -2.72
C ASN A 115 -3.75 12.15 -1.80
N THR A 116 -3.20 12.31 -0.59
CA THR A 116 -3.13 11.25 0.44
C THR A 116 -4.50 10.82 0.98
N ASN A 117 -5.56 11.51 0.56
CA ASN A 117 -6.94 11.28 0.99
C ASN A 117 -7.63 10.10 0.31
N CYS A 118 -6.90 9.28 -0.45
CA CYS A 118 -7.50 8.19 -1.18
C CYS A 118 -6.60 6.95 -1.21
N ILE A 119 -7.14 5.81 -0.80
CA ILE A 119 -6.51 4.50 -0.96
C ILE A 119 -7.47 3.56 -1.68
N THR A 120 -6.94 2.76 -2.60
CA THR A 120 -7.72 1.77 -3.34
C THR A 120 -7.20 0.37 -3.02
N TRP A 121 -8.10 -0.50 -2.59
CA TRP A 121 -7.88 -1.93 -2.48
C TRP A 121 -8.33 -2.58 -3.77
N PHE A 122 -7.44 -3.35 -4.40
CA PHE A 122 -7.82 -4.24 -5.51
C PHE A 122 -8.05 -5.62 -4.93
N LEU A 123 -9.18 -6.20 -5.27
CA LEU A 123 -9.60 -7.49 -4.76
C LEU A 123 -9.73 -8.49 -5.90
N LYS A 124 -9.42 -9.74 -5.58
CA LYS A 124 -9.63 -10.88 -6.44
C LYS A 124 -10.51 -11.89 -5.72
N GLN A 125 -11.43 -12.47 -6.46
CA GLN A 125 -12.22 -13.59 -5.99
C GLN A 125 -11.37 -14.85 -6.04
N GLU A 126 -11.32 -15.58 -4.92
CA GLU A 126 -10.66 -16.87 -4.84
C GLU A 126 -11.67 -17.99 -5.08
N ASP A 127 -11.21 -19.05 -5.73
CA ASP A 127 -12.04 -20.23 -6.03
C ASP A 127 -12.15 -21.18 -4.81
N GLU A 128 -11.16 -21.15 -3.92
CA GLU A 128 -11.10 -22.01 -2.74
C GLU A 128 -11.91 -21.43 -1.58
N GLN A 129 -12.91 -22.19 -1.11
CA GLN A 129 -13.68 -21.83 0.08
C GLN A 129 -12.84 -22.01 1.34
N VAL A 130 -12.22 -20.91 1.78
CA VAL A 130 -11.50 -20.85 3.03
C VAL A 130 -12.30 -20.02 4.03
N MET A 131 -12.62 -20.59 5.19
CA MET A 131 -13.23 -19.82 6.27
C MET A 131 -12.24 -18.75 6.75
N PRO A 132 -12.57 -17.45 6.64
CA PRO A 132 -11.64 -16.39 7.00
C PRO A 132 -11.43 -16.35 8.51
N GLY A 133 -10.19 -16.12 8.94
CA GLY A 133 -9.88 -15.88 10.35
C GLY A 133 -10.23 -14.46 10.79
N PRO A 134 -10.06 -14.13 12.09
CA PRO A 134 -10.19 -12.76 12.55
C PRO A 134 -9.15 -11.84 11.90
N THR A 135 -9.55 -10.59 11.68
CA THR A 135 -8.67 -9.49 11.24
C THR A 135 -8.46 -8.53 12.41
N ILE A 136 -7.20 -8.16 12.66
CA ILE A 136 -6.81 -7.14 13.64
C ILE A 136 -6.19 -5.95 12.92
N CYS A 137 -6.24 -4.77 13.53
CA CYS A 137 -5.57 -3.57 13.02
C CYS A 137 -4.55 -3.08 14.04
N LEU A 138 -3.29 -2.96 13.62
CA LEU A 138 -2.30 -2.14 14.31
C LEU A 138 -2.15 -0.84 13.54
N GLY A 139 -2.16 0.31 14.21
CA GLY A 139 -1.97 1.59 13.54
C GLY A 139 -1.31 2.64 14.39
N LEU A 140 -0.68 3.61 13.74
CA LEU A 140 -0.11 4.77 14.40
C LEU A 140 -1.25 5.73 14.78
N LYS A 141 -1.32 6.16 16.04
CA LYS A 141 -2.32 7.15 16.48
C LYS A 141 -1.75 8.57 16.51
N SER A 142 -0.51 8.71 16.96
CA SER A 142 0.28 9.95 17.01
C SER A 142 1.77 9.61 16.88
N ASN A 143 2.68 10.57 17.11
CA ASN A 143 4.13 10.38 17.05
C ASN A 143 4.70 9.43 18.10
N ASP A 144 3.89 9.10 19.11
CA ASP A 144 4.26 8.36 20.31
C ASP A 144 3.26 7.24 20.66
N ARG A 145 2.21 7.02 19.86
CA ARG A 145 1.15 6.06 20.21
C ARG A 145 0.86 5.03 19.13
N LEU A 146 0.75 3.77 19.57
CA LEU A 146 0.20 2.67 18.79
C LEU A 146 -1.21 2.37 19.27
N GLN A 147 -2.10 2.08 18.33
CA GLN A 147 -3.46 1.64 18.62
C GLN A 147 -3.68 0.27 17.98
N LEU A 148 -4.16 -0.67 18.78
CA LEU A 148 -4.48 -2.04 18.39
C LEU A 148 -5.99 -2.23 18.50
N ILE A 149 -6.65 -2.66 17.42
CA ILE A 149 -8.10 -2.79 17.32
C ILE A 149 -8.48 -4.22 16.91
N ALA A 150 -9.61 -4.69 17.41
CA ALA A 150 -10.22 -6.00 17.18
C ALA A 150 -9.35 -7.20 17.63
N ALA A 151 -8.41 -6.97 18.54
CA ALA A 151 -7.44 -7.97 18.97
C ALA A 151 -7.89 -8.75 20.20
N HIS A 152 -7.51 -10.02 20.26
CA HIS A 152 -7.67 -10.86 21.45
C HIS A 152 -6.69 -10.41 22.55
N PRO A 153 -7.02 -10.51 23.86
CA PRO A 153 -6.13 -10.09 24.96
C PRO A 153 -4.70 -10.64 24.89
N ALA A 154 -4.52 -11.86 24.37
CA ALA A 154 -3.18 -12.44 24.16
C ALA A 154 -2.31 -11.61 23.18
N ILE A 155 -2.91 -11.01 22.15
CA ILE A 155 -2.22 -10.11 21.21
C ILE A 155 -1.94 -8.75 21.85
N GLU A 156 -2.83 -8.28 22.72
CA GLU A 156 -2.63 -7.06 23.52
C GLU A 156 -1.43 -7.21 24.46
N SER A 157 -1.30 -8.36 25.13
CA SER A 157 -0.12 -8.70 25.94
C SER A 157 1.16 -8.69 25.11
N ILE A 158 1.12 -9.28 23.91
CA ILE A 158 2.26 -9.27 22.96
C ILE A 158 2.71 -7.84 22.65
N VAL A 159 1.76 -6.92 22.37
CA VAL A 159 2.10 -5.52 22.09
C VAL A 159 2.74 -4.88 23.31
N THR A 160 2.10 -5.00 24.47
CA THR A 160 2.55 -4.40 25.74
C THR A 160 3.95 -4.88 26.13
N GLU A 161 4.21 -6.18 26.06
CA GLU A 161 5.52 -6.78 26.34
C GLU A 161 6.60 -6.29 25.37
N THR A 162 6.25 -6.16 24.08
CA THR A 162 7.22 -5.77 23.04
C THR A 162 7.69 -4.33 23.23
N VAL A 163 6.84 -3.45 23.79
CA VAL A 163 7.17 -2.05 24.02
C VAL A 163 7.49 -1.73 25.49
N ALA A 164 7.55 -2.74 26.37
CA ALA A 164 7.60 -2.56 27.82
C ALA A 164 8.71 -1.62 28.31
N SER A 165 9.89 -1.65 27.69
CA SER A 165 11.02 -0.76 28.04
C SER A 165 10.78 0.72 27.75
N SER A 166 9.86 1.01 26.83
CA SER A 166 9.51 2.36 26.38
C SER A 166 8.06 2.73 26.72
N LEU A 167 7.31 1.84 27.39
CA LEU A 167 5.91 2.06 27.69
C LEU A 167 5.76 3.17 28.74
N GLN A 168 4.96 4.18 28.42
CA GLN A 168 4.58 5.24 29.35
C GLN A 168 3.20 4.98 29.95
N GLU A 169 2.23 4.60 29.12
CA GLU A 169 0.83 4.47 29.54
C GLU A 169 0.07 3.53 28.59
N THR A 170 -0.92 2.83 29.12
CA THR A 170 -1.85 1.99 28.34
C THR A 170 -3.27 2.49 28.55
N PHE A 171 -4.04 2.58 27.48
CA PHE A 171 -5.45 2.96 27.49
C PHE A 171 -6.30 1.81 26.94
N THR A 172 -7.37 1.48 27.65
CA THR A 172 -8.38 0.53 27.17
C THR A 172 -9.40 1.25 26.30
N LEU A 173 -9.71 0.68 25.14
CA LEU A 173 -10.74 1.15 24.23
C LEU A 173 -11.88 0.12 24.18
N ALA A 174 -13.07 0.54 23.75
CA ALA A 174 -14.20 -0.39 23.59
C ALA A 174 -13.91 -1.53 22.59
N SER A 175 -13.03 -1.27 21.61
CA SER A 175 -12.70 -2.19 20.52
C SER A 175 -11.22 -2.62 20.49
N GLY A 176 -10.47 -2.38 21.57
CA GLY A 176 -9.07 -2.78 21.67
C GLY A 176 -8.28 -1.97 22.69
N MET A 177 -7.03 -1.64 22.38
CA MET A 177 -6.12 -0.93 23.28
C MET A 177 -5.30 0.14 22.56
N GLU A 178 -4.74 1.06 23.33
CA GLU A 178 -3.74 2.02 22.88
C GLU A 178 -2.57 2.04 23.85
N VAL A 179 -1.35 2.07 23.32
CA VAL A 179 -0.13 2.21 24.12
C VAL A 179 0.56 3.52 23.75
N LYS A 180 0.97 4.26 24.77
CA LYS A 180 1.80 5.45 24.65
C LYS A 180 3.23 5.12 25.02
N LEU A 181 4.15 5.51 24.15
CA LEU A 181 5.57 5.27 24.27
C LEU A 181 6.29 6.53 24.71
N GLN A 182 7.44 6.37 25.36
CA GLN A 182 8.36 7.44 25.66
C GLN A 182 8.95 8.02 24.37
N GLY A 183 9.12 9.34 24.33
CA GLY A 183 9.69 10.04 23.18
C GLY A 183 8.73 10.13 21.99
N THR A 184 9.27 10.16 20.78
CA THR A 184 8.50 10.24 19.53
C THR A 184 8.99 9.21 18.50
N PRO A 185 8.87 7.89 18.78
CA PRO A 185 9.41 6.83 17.92
C PRO A 185 8.89 6.88 16.48
N TRP A 186 7.66 7.37 16.27
CA TRP A 186 7.04 7.48 14.95
C TRP A 186 7.33 8.82 14.26
N SER A 187 8.17 9.66 14.86
CA SER A 187 8.76 10.84 14.25
C SER A 187 10.20 10.98 14.77
N PRO A 188 11.07 10.01 14.47
CA PRO A 188 12.38 9.90 15.10
C PRO A 188 13.26 11.11 14.74
N ARG A 189 14.08 11.53 15.70
CA ARG A 189 14.97 12.71 15.54
C ARG A 189 16.39 12.33 15.14
N ASN A 190 16.80 11.09 15.43
CA ASN A 190 18.12 10.56 15.17
C ASN A 190 18.03 9.14 14.58
N PHE A 191 19.20 8.54 14.33
CA PHE A 191 19.31 7.24 13.68
C PHE A 191 18.88 6.10 14.63
N GLU A 192 19.19 6.24 15.92
CA GLU A 192 18.94 5.27 16.97
C GLU A 192 17.44 5.11 17.23
N GLU A 193 16.72 6.22 17.44
CA GLU A 193 15.25 6.23 17.57
C GLU A 193 14.58 5.61 16.34
N ALA A 194 15.09 5.92 15.14
CA ALA A 194 14.58 5.38 13.89
C ALA A 194 14.81 3.86 13.78
N ALA A 195 15.94 3.35 14.30
CA ALA A 195 16.25 1.93 14.36
C ALA A 195 15.33 1.20 15.35
N GLU A 196 15.12 1.75 16.54
CA GLU A 196 14.25 1.16 17.55
C GLU A 196 12.78 1.12 17.11
N ALA A 197 12.27 2.18 16.48
CA ALA A 197 10.90 2.19 15.94
C ALA A 197 10.68 1.07 14.90
N ARG A 198 11.66 0.86 14.01
CA ARG A 198 11.63 -0.25 13.03
C ARG A 198 11.67 -1.61 13.72
N ARG A 199 12.48 -1.74 14.77
CA ARG A 199 12.61 -2.99 15.54
C ARG A 199 11.33 -3.35 16.28
N ILE A 200 10.63 -2.38 16.86
CA ILE A 200 9.32 -2.60 17.47
C ILE A 200 8.36 -3.20 16.44
N LEU A 201 8.20 -2.56 15.27
CA LEU A 201 7.29 -3.04 14.24
C LEU A 201 7.67 -4.43 13.71
N LEU A 202 8.95 -4.65 13.41
CA LEU A 202 9.43 -5.95 12.94
C LEU A 202 9.21 -7.06 13.99
N THR A 203 9.41 -6.76 15.27
CA THR A 203 9.19 -7.69 16.38
C THR A 203 7.71 -8.03 16.52
N LEU A 204 6.82 -7.04 16.45
CA LEU A 204 5.37 -7.25 16.48
C LEU A 204 4.93 -8.14 15.32
N ILE A 205 5.42 -7.90 14.10
CA ILE A 205 5.09 -8.71 12.93
C ILE A 205 5.52 -10.17 13.11
N ARG A 206 6.73 -10.41 13.62
CA ARG A 206 7.19 -11.76 13.93
C ARG A 206 6.30 -12.45 14.96
N LYS A 207 5.94 -11.75 16.04
CA LYS A 207 5.07 -12.30 17.09
C LYS A 207 3.66 -12.55 16.56
N PHE A 208 3.11 -11.66 15.74
CA PHE A 208 1.82 -11.84 15.08
C PHE A 208 1.85 -13.03 14.11
N SER A 209 2.92 -13.18 13.33
CA SER A 209 3.14 -14.32 12.43
C SER A 209 3.19 -15.64 13.19
N LYS A 210 3.85 -15.71 14.35
CA LYS A 210 3.81 -16.88 15.25
C LYS A 210 2.41 -17.22 15.75
N MET A 211 1.54 -16.22 15.87
CA MET A 211 0.12 -16.38 16.23
C MET A 211 -0.78 -16.69 15.02
N GLY A 212 -0.19 -16.88 13.84
CA GLY A 212 -0.90 -17.18 12.58
C GLY A 212 -1.44 -15.95 11.85
N TYR A 213 -1.09 -14.74 12.27
CA TYR A 213 -1.50 -13.50 11.61
C TYR A 213 -0.50 -13.06 10.55
N GLU A 214 -0.99 -12.64 9.39
CA GLU A 214 -0.17 -12.07 8.31
C GLU A 214 -0.66 -10.68 7.93
N LEU A 215 0.26 -9.80 7.54
CA LEU A 215 -0.09 -8.49 7.01
C LEU A 215 -0.78 -8.67 5.65
N ARG A 216 -2.04 -8.25 5.55
CA ARG A 216 -2.83 -8.39 4.32
C ARG A 216 -2.95 -7.11 3.52
N CYS A 217 -3.17 -5.99 4.18
CA CYS A 217 -3.32 -4.73 3.49
C CYS A 217 -2.99 -3.56 4.41
N THR A 218 -2.82 -2.41 3.78
CA THR A 218 -2.68 -1.12 4.44
C THR A 218 -3.90 -0.27 4.22
N ALA A 219 -4.13 0.66 5.15
CA ALA A 219 -5.16 1.67 5.10
C ALA A 219 -4.59 3.05 5.46
N ALA A 220 -5.26 4.09 4.96
CA ALA A 220 -4.98 5.50 5.21
C ALA A 220 -6.21 6.14 5.85
N ILE A 221 -6.28 6.14 7.17
CA ILE A 221 -7.47 6.57 7.91
C ILE A 221 -7.37 8.04 8.33
N ARG A 222 -6.17 8.50 8.72
CA ARG A 222 -5.95 9.88 9.20
C ARG A 222 -5.75 10.92 8.09
N GLY A 223 -6.00 10.62 6.80
CA GLY A 223 -6.01 11.57 5.67
C GLY A 223 -4.68 12.26 5.29
N TYR A 224 -3.76 12.51 6.22
CA TYR A 224 -2.46 13.15 5.98
C TYR A 224 -1.29 12.16 5.85
N ALA A 225 -1.43 10.97 6.43
CA ALA A 225 -0.45 9.89 6.31
C ALA A 225 -0.88 8.95 5.19
N ARG A 226 0.06 8.55 4.32
CA ARG A 226 -0.22 7.58 3.24
C ARG A 226 -0.62 6.22 3.81
N ILE A 227 0.11 5.70 4.79
CA ILE A 227 -0.21 4.43 5.44
C ILE A 227 -0.10 4.63 6.95
N ASP A 228 -1.20 4.48 7.67
CA ASP A 228 -1.21 4.61 9.13
C ASP A 228 -1.88 3.46 9.87
N SER A 229 -2.37 2.48 9.11
CA SER A 229 -3.07 1.31 9.61
C SER A 229 -2.65 0.07 8.82
N TRP A 230 -2.31 -0.98 9.55
CA TRP A 230 -1.87 -2.27 9.05
C TRP A 230 -2.86 -3.34 9.49
N MET A 231 -3.47 -4.00 8.51
CA MET A 231 -4.49 -5.01 8.74
C MET A 231 -3.84 -6.39 8.69
N PHE A 232 -3.91 -7.09 9.82
CA PHE A 232 -3.38 -8.43 9.93
C PHE A 232 -4.52 -9.44 9.97
N HIS A 233 -4.47 -10.43 9.09
CA HIS A 233 -5.49 -11.48 9.00
C HIS A 233 -4.95 -12.80 9.52
N LYS A 234 -5.74 -13.52 10.32
CA LYS A 234 -5.36 -14.83 10.81
C LYS A 234 -5.59 -15.89 9.73
N LYS A 235 -4.56 -16.67 9.39
CA LYS A 235 -4.68 -17.81 8.49
C LYS A 235 -5.55 -18.90 9.12
N SER A 236 -6.37 -19.53 8.28
CA SER A 236 -7.22 -20.67 8.64
C SER A 236 -6.42 -21.97 8.81
N GLN A 237 -5.32 -22.14 8.06
CA GLN A 237 -4.46 -23.32 8.09
C GLN A 237 -3.02 -22.93 8.48
N GLN A 238 -2.51 -23.55 9.55
CA GLN A 238 -1.10 -23.47 9.94
C GLN A 238 -0.28 -24.42 9.06
N SER A 239 0.25 -23.91 7.94
CA SER A 239 0.97 -24.73 6.97
C SER A 239 2.48 -24.82 7.20
N SER A 240 3.04 -24.24 8.27
CA SER A 240 4.47 -24.41 8.61
C SER A 240 4.70 -24.57 10.11
N THR A 241 5.54 -25.54 10.47
CA THR A 241 6.03 -25.77 11.84
C THR A 241 7.10 -24.77 12.26
N GLU A 242 7.79 -24.14 11.30
CA GLU A 242 8.75 -23.06 11.55
C GLU A 242 8.16 -21.69 11.15
N ALA A 243 8.35 -20.71 12.04
CA ALA A 243 7.98 -19.33 11.76
C ALA A 243 8.95 -18.73 10.73
N PRO A 244 8.46 -18.08 9.66
CA PRO A 244 9.34 -17.52 8.64
C PRO A 244 10.26 -16.44 9.23
N ALA A 245 11.49 -16.37 8.73
CA ALA A 245 12.39 -15.27 9.05
C ALA A 245 11.90 -13.98 8.38
N PHE A 246 12.06 -12.86 9.09
CA PHE A 246 11.69 -11.54 8.57
C PHE A 246 12.86 -10.57 8.71
N CYS A 247 12.97 -9.63 7.79
CA CYS A 247 13.82 -8.44 7.90
C CYS A 247 13.09 -7.22 7.33
N LEU A 248 13.65 -6.03 7.49
CA LEU A 248 13.01 -4.80 7.03
C LEU A 248 13.98 -3.93 6.23
N MET A 249 13.53 -3.45 5.09
CA MET A 249 14.23 -2.48 4.25
C MET A 249 13.44 -1.18 4.16
N SER A 250 14.07 -0.02 4.22
CA SER A 250 13.38 1.25 3.99
C SER A 250 14.16 2.17 3.06
N LEU A 251 13.41 2.93 2.25
CA LEU A 251 13.96 4.01 1.42
C LEU A 251 13.86 5.31 2.21
N ASP A 252 15.01 5.90 2.54
CA ASP A 252 15.05 7.01 3.48
C ASP A 252 15.63 8.27 2.84
N MET A 253 15.14 9.42 3.30
CA MET A 253 15.57 10.75 2.86
C MET A 253 15.50 10.90 1.32
N LYS A 254 16.60 11.24 0.65
CA LYS A 254 16.66 11.39 -0.81
C LYS A 254 17.41 10.25 -1.51
N ASN A 255 18.23 9.51 -0.75
CA ASN A 255 19.24 8.63 -1.33
C ASN A 255 19.76 7.54 -0.39
N ARG A 256 19.05 7.21 0.70
CA ARG A 256 19.50 6.17 1.64
C ARG A 256 18.65 4.91 1.52
N ILE A 257 19.27 3.75 1.61
CA ILE A 257 18.61 2.45 1.83
C ILE A 257 19.05 1.98 3.20
N ARG A 258 18.08 1.71 4.09
CA ARG A 258 18.34 1.14 5.41
C ARG A 258 17.86 -0.30 5.46
N MET A 259 18.65 -1.17 6.09
CA MET A 259 18.44 -2.61 6.14
C MET A 259 18.54 -3.07 7.60
N LEU A 260 17.39 -3.31 8.22
CA LEU A 260 17.29 -3.80 9.59
C LEU A 260 17.30 -5.33 9.60
N GLU A 261 18.24 -5.89 10.35
CA GLU A 261 18.40 -7.34 10.57
C GLU A 261 18.58 -8.15 9.28
N PHE A 262 19.19 -7.53 8.27
CA PHE A 262 19.71 -8.25 7.11
C PHE A 262 20.95 -9.04 7.51
N SER A 263 21.11 -10.25 6.95
CA SER A 263 22.39 -10.94 7.03
C SER A 263 23.43 -10.23 6.15
N ARG A 264 24.72 -10.49 6.41
CA ARG A 264 25.81 -9.96 5.59
C ARG A 264 25.64 -10.29 4.11
N ALA A 265 25.24 -11.53 3.78
CA ALA A 265 25.01 -11.96 2.41
C ALA A 265 23.87 -11.18 1.72
N LEU A 266 22.80 -10.83 2.46
CA LEU A 266 21.71 -10.02 1.92
C LEU A 266 22.12 -8.57 1.69
N ILE A 267 22.96 -8.02 2.57
CA ILE A 267 23.53 -6.69 2.36
C ILE A 267 24.39 -6.68 1.10
N GLU A 268 25.29 -7.66 0.96
CA GLU A 268 26.14 -7.81 -0.24
C GLU A 268 25.29 -7.99 -1.51
N THR A 269 24.14 -8.65 -1.41
CA THR A 269 23.14 -8.77 -2.49
C THR A 269 22.59 -7.40 -2.90
N VAL A 270 22.15 -6.59 -1.93
CA VAL A 270 21.64 -5.22 -2.19
C VAL A 270 22.74 -4.30 -2.71
N GLU A 271 23.94 -4.38 -2.15
CA GLU A 271 25.10 -3.62 -2.61
C GLU A 271 25.47 -3.94 -4.06
N SER A 272 25.45 -5.22 -4.42
CA SER A 272 25.70 -5.67 -5.80
C SER A 272 24.62 -5.16 -6.76
N ALA A 273 23.35 -5.22 -6.34
CA ALA A 273 22.24 -4.66 -7.12
C ALA A 273 22.42 -3.15 -7.35
N VAL A 274 22.84 -2.40 -6.32
CA VAL A 274 23.16 -0.97 -6.43
C VAL A 274 24.32 -0.73 -7.39
N ALA A 275 25.44 -1.44 -7.23
CA ALA A 275 26.62 -1.24 -8.06
C ALA A 275 26.34 -1.49 -9.55
N ASN A 276 25.46 -2.45 -9.86
CA ASN A 276 25.15 -2.84 -11.24
C ASN A 276 24.04 -1.99 -11.89
N ASN A 277 23.15 -1.38 -11.11
CA ASN A 277 21.93 -0.74 -11.63
C ASN A 277 21.82 0.76 -11.33
N TRP A 278 22.74 1.31 -10.54
CA TRP A 278 22.79 2.75 -10.25
C TRP A 278 24.09 3.36 -10.78
N LEU A 279 23.99 4.03 -11.93
CA LEU A 279 25.17 4.59 -12.62
C LEU A 279 25.99 5.56 -11.76
N LYS A 280 25.34 6.31 -10.86
CA LYS A 280 26.01 7.25 -9.95
C LYS A 280 26.73 6.52 -8.80
N GLY A 281 26.40 5.26 -8.58
CA GLY A 281 27.06 4.39 -7.62
C GLY A 281 26.76 4.72 -6.16
N LEU A 282 27.52 4.07 -5.29
CA LEU A 282 27.42 4.19 -3.85
C LEU A 282 28.33 5.30 -3.34
N GLN A 283 27.80 6.17 -2.48
CA GLN A 283 28.53 7.27 -1.86
C GLN A 283 29.15 6.87 -0.52
N GLU A 284 28.39 6.18 0.33
CA GLU A 284 28.81 5.86 1.70
C GLU A 284 28.18 4.53 2.15
N LYS A 285 28.93 3.77 2.94
CA LYS A 285 28.45 2.59 3.67
C LYS A 285 28.57 2.84 5.15
N ARG A 286 27.47 2.70 5.88
CA ARG A 286 27.51 2.57 7.33
C ARG A 286 27.40 1.08 7.68
N PRO A 287 28.40 0.51 8.38
CA PRO A 287 28.34 -0.88 8.81
C PRO A 287 27.17 -1.07 9.80
N HIS A 288 26.81 -2.32 10.05
CA HIS A 288 25.77 -2.67 11.02
C HIS A 288 26.00 -1.98 12.36
N TYR A 289 25.14 -1.02 12.68
CA TYR A 289 25.06 -0.41 13.99
C TYR A 289 23.64 -0.61 14.51
N LEU A 290 23.51 -1.19 15.71
CA LEU A 290 22.21 -1.61 16.27
C LEU A 290 21.40 -2.45 15.26
N GLY A 291 22.03 -3.45 14.63
CA GLY A 291 21.38 -4.31 13.63
C GLY A 291 20.91 -3.62 12.35
N LEU A 292 21.18 -2.32 12.17
CA LEU A 292 20.77 -1.52 11.02
C LEU A 292 21.99 -1.17 10.16
N ALA A 293 22.01 -1.66 8.93
CA ALA A 293 22.98 -1.24 7.93
C ALA A 293 22.38 -0.11 7.08
N GLU A 294 23.23 0.78 6.57
CA GLU A 294 22.79 1.89 5.71
C GLU A 294 23.72 2.06 4.52
N LEU A 295 23.11 2.15 3.33
CA LEU A 295 23.76 2.52 2.08
C LEU A 295 23.31 3.91 1.69
N LYS A 296 24.25 4.83 1.46
CA LYS A 296 23.99 6.14 0.89
C LYS A 296 24.40 6.14 -0.57
N LEU A 297 23.45 6.41 -1.45
CA LEU A 297 23.64 6.45 -2.89
C LEU A 297 24.09 7.85 -3.34
N SER A 298 24.94 7.92 -4.35
CA SER A 298 25.26 9.18 -5.01
C SER A 298 24.03 9.71 -5.76
N GLY A 299 23.75 11.02 -5.68
CA GLY A 299 22.54 11.61 -6.26
C GLY A 299 21.31 11.45 -5.37
N ASN A 300 20.10 11.54 -5.97
CA ASN A 300 18.81 11.55 -5.26
C ASN A 300 17.78 10.58 -5.89
N PRO A 301 18.05 9.27 -5.93
CA PRO A 301 17.16 8.29 -6.58
C PRO A 301 15.74 8.28 -6.02
N TRP A 302 15.57 8.68 -4.75
CA TRP A 302 14.28 8.69 -4.05
C TRP A 302 13.62 10.07 -3.99
N PHE A 303 14.23 11.06 -4.65
CA PHE A 303 13.76 12.43 -4.73
C PHE A 303 14.15 13.01 -6.11
N SER A 304 13.57 12.43 -7.16
CA SER A 304 13.86 12.81 -8.55
C SER A 304 12.65 12.57 -9.45
N ASP A 305 12.69 13.18 -10.63
CA ASP A 305 11.79 12.97 -11.76
C ASP A 305 12.58 12.57 -13.00
N GLY A 306 11.88 12.45 -14.14
CA GLY A 306 12.50 12.18 -15.43
C GLY A 306 13.34 10.90 -15.43
N GLU A 307 14.49 10.94 -16.10
CA GLU A 307 15.39 9.79 -16.23
C GLU A 307 15.92 9.29 -14.89
N ASP A 308 16.26 10.19 -13.95
CA ASP A 308 16.73 9.81 -12.61
C ASP A 308 15.62 9.08 -11.83
N GLY A 309 14.38 9.56 -11.93
CA GLY A 309 13.22 8.92 -11.28
C GLY A 309 12.87 7.56 -11.90
N ILE A 310 13.10 7.39 -13.20
CA ILE A 310 12.99 6.09 -13.89
C ILE A 310 14.10 5.16 -13.43
N ALA A 311 15.34 5.64 -13.39
CA ALA A 311 16.50 4.88 -12.93
C ALA A 311 16.40 4.47 -11.45
N GLY A 312 15.82 5.31 -10.58
CA GLY A 312 15.54 4.98 -9.19
C GLY A 312 14.55 3.83 -9.03
N ARG A 313 13.46 3.83 -9.81
CA ARG A 313 12.48 2.72 -9.84
C ARG A 313 13.08 1.43 -10.39
N ARG A 314 13.87 1.53 -11.46
CA ARG A 314 14.61 0.39 -12.03
C ARG A 314 15.60 -0.20 -11.03
N LEU A 315 16.35 0.64 -10.32
CA LEU A 315 17.24 0.22 -9.24
C LEU A 315 16.47 -0.56 -8.18
N PHE A 316 15.32 -0.04 -7.74
CA PHE A 316 14.52 -0.72 -6.72
C PHE A 316 13.95 -2.05 -7.21
N ALA A 317 13.46 -2.12 -8.46
CA ALA A 317 13.03 -3.38 -9.08
C ALA A 317 14.17 -4.41 -9.12
N ALA A 318 15.39 -4.00 -9.48
CA ALA A 318 16.57 -4.86 -9.48
C ALA A 318 16.96 -5.34 -8.08
N ILE A 319 16.81 -4.50 -7.06
CA ILE A 319 16.97 -4.91 -5.64
C ILE A 319 15.93 -5.99 -5.28
N LEU A 320 14.64 -5.76 -5.57
CA LEU A 320 13.59 -6.74 -5.29
C LEU A 320 13.82 -8.07 -6.03
N GLN A 321 14.23 -8.01 -7.30
CA GLN A 321 14.59 -9.18 -8.09
C GLN A 321 15.74 -9.97 -7.46
N SER A 322 16.77 -9.27 -6.97
CA SER A 322 17.95 -9.89 -6.36
C SER A 322 17.60 -10.54 -5.01
N LEU A 323 16.75 -9.89 -4.20
CA LEU A 323 16.23 -10.44 -2.96
C LEU A 323 15.36 -11.69 -3.22
N LEU A 324 14.50 -11.67 -4.23
CA LEU A 324 13.67 -12.82 -4.60
C LEU A 324 14.53 -14.01 -5.04
N ALA A 325 15.56 -13.76 -5.84
CA ALA A 325 16.54 -14.78 -6.22
C ALA A 325 17.32 -15.34 -5.02
N ALA A 326 17.50 -14.53 -3.96
CA ALA A 326 18.10 -14.93 -2.69
C ALA A 326 17.10 -15.55 -1.69
N GLY A 327 15.83 -15.76 -2.09
CA GLY A 327 14.81 -16.39 -1.25
C GLY A 327 14.15 -15.42 -0.27
N TRP A 328 13.98 -14.16 -0.65
CA TRP A 328 13.30 -13.13 0.13
C TRP A 328 12.27 -12.39 -0.71
N THR A 329 11.04 -12.30 -0.23
CA THR A 329 9.95 -11.60 -0.91
C THR A 329 9.32 -10.54 0.00
N VAL A 330 8.67 -9.54 -0.59
CA VAL A 330 7.93 -8.53 0.16
C VAL A 330 6.69 -9.18 0.77
N SER A 331 6.61 -9.16 2.10
CA SER A 331 5.44 -9.58 2.86
C SER A 331 4.46 -8.43 3.11
N GLY A 332 4.92 -7.19 3.03
CA GLY A 332 4.07 -6.02 3.13
C GLY A 332 4.84 -4.71 3.09
N VAL A 333 4.09 -3.64 2.83
CA VAL A 333 4.58 -2.27 2.73
C VAL A 333 4.00 -1.45 3.89
N MET A 334 4.78 -0.54 4.44
CA MET A 334 4.37 0.31 5.56
C MET A 334 5.00 1.70 5.50
N SER A 335 4.40 2.69 6.16
CA SER A 335 5.04 3.98 6.43
C SER A 335 5.48 4.03 7.88
N LEU A 336 6.73 4.37 8.13
CA LEU A 336 7.31 4.36 9.47
C LEU A 336 7.14 5.68 10.24
N SER A 337 6.66 6.72 9.57
CA SER A 337 6.23 7.97 10.18
C SER A 337 5.02 8.55 9.46
N ASP A 338 4.46 9.60 10.05
CA ASP A 338 3.42 10.43 9.46
C ASP A 338 3.98 11.55 8.56
N ARG A 339 5.30 11.62 8.37
CA ARG A 339 5.93 12.66 7.57
C ARG A 339 5.61 12.45 6.09
N ARG A 340 5.19 13.52 5.41
CA ARG A 340 4.82 13.48 3.98
C ARG A 340 5.95 13.05 3.04
N ASN A 341 7.21 13.11 3.48
CA ASN A 341 8.40 12.74 2.72
C ASN A 341 9.00 11.38 3.15
N ASP A 342 8.37 10.68 4.10
CA ASP A 342 8.72 9.31 4.38
C ASP A 342 8.17 8.41 3.28
N LYS A 343 9.00 7.45 2.88
CA LYS A 343 8.66 6.49 1.83
C LYS A 343 8.22 5.18 2.46
N ALA A 344 7.84 4.26 1.60
CA ALA A 344 7.63 2.88 1.96
C ALA A 344 8.85 2.27 2.67
N ALA A 345 8.57 1.58 3.76
CA ALA A 345 9.38 0.50 4.27
C ALA A 345 8.74 -0.84 3.89
N PHE A 346 9.59 -1.83 3.66
CA PHE A 346 9.28 -3.12 3.09
C PHE A 346 9.64 -4.18 4.12
N VAL A 347 8.64 -4.88 4.59
CA VAL A 347 8.84 -6.08 5.40
C VAL A 347 9.09 -7.21 4.44
N LEU A 348 10.24 -7.85 4.58
CA LEU A 348 10.63 -8.99 3.78
C LEU A 348 10.44 -10.26 4.59
N ARG A 349 9.91 -11.30 3.96
CA ARG A 349 9.84 -12.64 4.53
C ARG A 349 10.70 -13.59 3.70
N GLN A 350 11.30 -14.55 4.38
CA GLN A 350 11.98 -15.65 3.69
C GLN A 350 10.96 -16.47 2.88
N CYS A 351 11.35 -16.85 1.68
CA CYS A 351 10.57 -17.65 0.75
C CYS A 351 11.47 -18.60 -0.05
N GLN A 352 10.90 -19.38 -0.95
CA GLN A 352 11.68 -20.15 -1.91
C GLN A 352 12.43 -19.20 -2.86
N THR A 353 13.62 -19.63 -3.29
CA THR A 353 14.44 -18.87 -4.24
C THR A 353 13.78 -18.86 -5.61
N ILE A 354 13.45 -17.67 -6.11
CA ILE A 354 12.76 -17.53 -7.40
C ILE A 354 13.51 -16.52 -8.25
N LYS A 355 13.90 -16.96 -9.45
CA LYS A 355 14.46 -16.07 -10.48
C LYS A 355 13.33 -15.68 -11.41
N ALA A 356 12.86 -14.44 -11.28
CA ALA A 356 11.81 -13.89 -12.11
C ALA A 356 12.22 -12.51 -12.64
N PRO A 357 11.88 -12.17 -13.89
CA PRO A 357 12.03 -10.81 -14.38
C PRO A 357 11.05 -9.88 -13.66
N PHE A 358 11.46 -8.62 -13.45
CA PHE A 358 10.63 -7.58 -12.87
C PHE A 358 10.29 -6.49 -13.88
N ILE A 359 9.11 -5.89 -13.73
CA ILE A 359 8.67 -4.69 -14.43
C ILE A 359 8.08 -3.70 -13.42
N CYS A 360 8.03 -2.43 -13.80
CA CYS A 360 7.29 -1.42 -13.03
C CYS A 360 6.14 -0.85 -13.86
N VAL A 361 4.96 -0.73 -13.25
CA VAL A 361 3.84 0.05 -13.78
C VAL A 361 3.60 1.24 -12.86
N CYS A 362 3.70 2.46 -13.39
CA CYS A 362 3.71 3.67 -12.58
C CYS A 362 2.74 4.71 -13.16
N PRO A 363 1.65 5.04 -12.45
CA PRO A 363 0.91 6.27 -12.68
C PRO A 363 1.81 7.46 -12.33
N GLY A 364 1.94 8.41 -13.26
CA GLY A 364 2.84 9.55 -13.12
C GLY A 364 2.14 10.87 -13.40
N LYS A 365 2.63 11.94 -12.75
CA LYS A 365 2.06 13.30 -12.89
C LYS A 365 0.53 13.30 -12.72
N TYR A 366 -0.22 13.84 -13.68
CA TYR A 366 -1.69 13.91 -13.65
C TYR A 366 -2.37 12.92 -14.60
N ASP A 367 -1.63 12.47 -15.61
CA ASP A 367 -2.20 11.82 -16.79
C ASP A 367 -1.25 10.82 -17.48
N LEU A 368 -0.18 10.39 -16.81
CA LEU A 368 0.78 9.46 -17.41
C LEU A 368 0.62 8.05 -16.86
N ILE A 369 0.81 7.05 -17.71
CA ILE A 369 1.14 5.68 -17.30
C ILE A 369 2.51 5.35 -17.89
N ARG A 370 3.42 4.88 -17.04
CA ARG A 370 4.76 4.41 -17.46
C ARG A 370 4.91 2.92 -17.21
N VAL A 371 5.55 2.25 -18.15
CA VAL A 371 6.03 0.88 -17.98
C VAL A 371 7.54 0.86 -18.11
N ILE A 372 8.23 0.45 -17.05
CA ILE A 372 9.69 0.34 -17.01
C ILE A 372 10.08 -1.13 -17.13
N ASP A 373 11.00 -1.39 -18.07
CA ASP A 373 11.55 -2.69 -18.43
C ASP A 373 10.51 -3.75 -18.84
N GLY A 374 9.34 -3.29 -19.28
CA GLY A 374 8.28 -4.14 -19.82
C GLY A 374 8.70 -4.81 -21.14
N PRO A 375 8.57 -6.14 -21.27
CA PRO A 375 8.84 -6.80 -22.55
C PRO A 375 7.75 -6.42 -23.59
N PRO A 376 8.02 -6.61 -24.90
CA PRO A 376 7.14 -6.13 -25.96
C PRO A 376 5.67 -6.55 -25.84
N GLU A 377 5.40 -7.76 -25.36
CA GLU A 377 4.05 -8.27 -25.12
C GLU A 377 3.30 -7.48 -24.03
N VAL A 378 4.00 -7.06 -22.98
CA VAL A 378 3.44 -6.23 -21.90
C VAL A 378 3.19 -4.82 -22.41
N LEU A 379 4.12 -4.23 -23.17
CA LEU A 379 3.94 -2.89 -23.73
C LEU A 379 2.74 -2.84 -24.68
N LYS A 380 2.60 -3.87 -25.54
CA LYS A 380 1.45 -4.01 -26.45
C LYS A 380 0.14 -4.18 -25.67
N LEU A 381 0.15 -5.01 -24.62
CA LEU A 381 -1.02 -5.21 -23.77
C LEU A 381 -1.46 -3.88 -23.13
N VAL A 382 -0.54 -3.18 -22.47
CA VAL A 382 -0.83 -1.91 -21.77
C VAL A 382 -1.41 -0.89 -22.75
N GLY A 383 -0.78 -0.69 -23.91
CA GLY A 383 -1.30 0.22 -24.93
C GLY A 383 -2.69 -0.18 -25.43
N SER A 384 -2.96 -1.48 -25.62
CA SER A 384 -4.26 -1.99 -26.06
C SER A 384 -5.35 -1.80 -25.00
N VAL A 385 -5.03 -2.05 -23.72
CA VAL A 385 -5.93 -1.83 -22.60
C VAL A 385 -6.28 -0.36 -22.46
N ILE A 386 -5.29 0.54 -22.54
CA ILE A 386 -5.52 1.99 -22.52
C ILE A 386 -6.43 2.40 -23.70
N ALA A 387 -6.11 2.00 -24.92
CA ALA A 387 -6.89 2.37 -26.10
C ALA A 387 -8.34 1.91 -26.05
N SER A 388 -8.62 0.78 -25.39
CA SER A 388 -9.98 0.19 -25.29
C SER A 388 -10.76 0.63 -24.06
N HIS A 389 -10.10 0.97 -22.95
CA HIS A 389 -10.77 1.25 -21.67
C HIS A 389 -10.62 2.70 -21.18
N TRP A 390 -9.81 3.52 -21.85
CA TRP A 390 -9.73 4.96 -21.60
C TRP A 390 -10.48 5.73 -22.69
N ALA A 391 -11.75 6.04 -22.44
CA ALA A 391 -12.65 6.63 -23.44
C ALA A 391 -12.16 7.96 -24.05
N LYS A 392 -11.34 8.72 -23.33
CA LYS A 392 -10.78 9.98 -23.83
C LYS A 392 -9.56 9.78 -24.75
N GLY A 393 -9.00 8.57 -24.80
CA GLY A 393 -7.89 8.21 -25.68
C GLY A 393 -6.50 8.66 -25.21
N ILE A 394 -5.50 8.27 -25.99
CA ILE A 394 -4.08 8.56 -25.77
C ILE A 394 -3.74 9.87 -26.50
N GLN A 395 -3.19 10.85 -25.78
CA GLN A 395 -2.70 12.11 -26.37
C GLN A 395 -1.35 11.92 -27.06
N SER A 396 -0.46 11.16 -26.42
CA SER A 396 0.84 10.81 -26.97
C SER A 396 1.36 9.53 -26.33
N GLU A 397 2.21 8.82 -27.05
CA GLU A 397 2.96 7.68 -26.53
C GLU A 397 4.39 7.71 -27.07
N GLY A 398 5.34 7.19 -26.30
CA GLY A 398 6.74 7.24 -26.68
C GLY A 398 7.66 6.67 -25.61
N ASP A 399 8.94 6.60 -25.92
CA ASP A 399 9.96 6.20 -24.95
C ASP A 399 10.48 7.45 -24.25
N SER A 400 10.23 7.57 -22.94
CA SER A 400 10.70 8.71 -22.15
C SER A 400 12.11 8.52 -21.62
N ALA A 401 12.60 7.27 -21.59
CA ALA A 401 13.98 6.89 -21.37
C ALA A 401 14.22 5.48 -21.93
N LYS A 402 15.48 5.04 -21.97
CA LYS A 402 15.81 3.65 -22.36
C LYS A 402 15.02 2.66 -21.50
N GLY A 403 14.26 1.77 -22.14
CA GLY A 403 13.44 0.75 -21.48
C GLY A 403 12.24 1.30 -20.71
N CYS A 404 11.82 2.54 -20.95
CA CYS A 404 10.63 3.12 -20.32
C CYS A 404 9.67 3.66 -21.38
N ARG A 405 8.56 2.94 -21.57
CA ARG A 405 7.45 3.37 -22.43
C ARG A 405 6.46 4.19 -21.61
N GLU A 406 6.02 5.32 -22.14
CA GLU A 406 5.08 6.22 -21.52
C GLU A 406 3.86 6.46 -22.42
N TRP A 407 2.69 6.49 -21.80
CA TRP A 407 1.42 6.89 -22.41
C TRP A 407 0.89 8.10 -21.68
N LYS A 408 0.65 9.18 -22.42
CA LYS A 408 -0.05 10.37 -21.94
C LYS A 408 -1.53 10.25 -22.27
N LEU A 409 -2.35 10.24 -21.24
CA LEU A 409 -3.79 10.07 -21.32
C LEU A 409 -4.47 11.43 -21.51
N ALA A 410 -5.53 11.48 -22.31
CA ALA A 410 -6.35 12.69 -22.39
C ALA A 410 -7.22 12.81 -21.13
N GLY A 411 -7.09 13.91 -20.38
CA GLY A 411 -7.80 14.13 -19.12
C GLY A 411 -6.87 14.07 -17.91
N ASN A 412 -7.42 13.92 -16.70
CA ASN A 412 -6.64 13.92 -15.45
C ASN A 412 -7.02 12.74 -14.54
N PRO A 413 -6.70 11.48 -14.94
CA PRO A 413 -7.04 10.29 -14.16
C PRO A 413 -6.41 10.24 -12.76
N TRP A 414 -5.32 10.97 -12.55
CA TRP A 414 -4.60 11.02 -11.27
C TRP A 414 -4.79 12.35 -10.52
N SER A 415 -5.85 13.10 -10.87
CA SER A 415 -6.16 14.42 -10.32
C SER A 415 -6.31 14.43 -8.79
N MET A 416 -6.01 15.59 -8.19
CA MET A 416 -5.97 15.82 -6.74
C MET A 416 -7.29 16.33 -6.17
N TYR A 417 -8.01 17.13 -6.95
CA TYR A 417 -9.05 18.02 -6.44
C TYR A 417 -10.40 17.33 -6.27
N ASP A 418 -10.71 16.37 -7.14
CA ASP A 418 -11.90 15.56 -7.04
C ASP A 418 -11.58 14.09 -7.30
N GLY A 419 -11.32 13.37 -6.21
CA GLY A 419 -11.08 11.93 -6.23
C GLY A 419 -12.27 11.09 -6.73
N ASN A 420 -13.39 11.74 -7.05
CA ASN A 420 -14.61 11.16 -7.57
C ASN A 420 -15.03 11.76 -8.94
N SER A 421 -14.14 12.54 -9.56
CA SER A 421 -14.35 12.99 -10.95
C SER A 421 -14.39 11.78 -11.89
N ALA A 422 -15.06 11.96 -13.03
CA ALA A 422 -15.21 10.88 -14.02
C ALA A 422 -13.86 10.29 -14.45
N ASP A 423 -12.86 11.15 -14.63
CA ASP A 423 -11.51 10.75 -15.02
C ASP A 423 -10.83 9.89 -13.97
N VAL A 424 -10.96 10.26 -12.69
CA VAL A 424 -10.32 9.52 -11.59
C VAL A 424 -10.96 8.14 -11.41
N ILE A 425 -12.29 8.05 -11.52
CA ILE A 425 -12.99 6.76 -11.48
C ILE A 425 -12.58 5.89 -12.67
N ALA A 426 -12.62 6.43 -13.88
CA ALA A 426 -12.20 5.72 -15.08
C ALA A 426 -10.72 5.29 -15.02
N GLY A 427 -9.85 6.09 -14.40
CA GLY A 427 -8.43 5.77 -14.22
C GLY A 427 -8.24 4.56 -13.30
N ARG A 428 -9.03 4.44 -12.24
CA ARG A 428 -9.00 3.26 -11.34
C ARG A 428 -9.57 2.02 -12.01
N LEU A 429 -10.64 2.13 -12.79
CA LEU A 429 -11.17 1.04 -13.60
C LEU A 429 -10.14 0.55 -14.64
N LEU A 430 -9.44 1.49 -15.28
CA LEU A 430 -8.34 1.18 -16.19
C LEU A 430 -7.23 0.38 -15.49
N LEU A 431 -6.83 0.79 -14.28
CA LEU A 431 -5.83 0.06 -13.48
C LEU A 431 -6.32 -1.32 -13.03
N LEU A 432 -7.61 -1.45 -12.66
CA LEU A 432 -8.22 -2.75 -12.33
C LEU A 432 -8.17 -3.69 -13.53
N LYS A 433 -8.53 -3.20 -14.72
CA LYS A 433 -8.43 -3.96 -15.97
C LYS A 433 -6.99 -4.36 -16.25
N LEU A 434 -6.06 -3.42 -16.18
CA LEU A 434 -4.65 -3.68 -16.43
C LEU A 434 -4.08 -4.74 -15.48
N LEU A 435 -4.48 -4.72 -14.20
CA LEU A 435 -4.09 -5.72 -13.22
C LEU A 435 -4.58 -7.13 -13.61
N SER A 436 -5.83 -7.26 -14.04
CA SER A 436 -6.40 -8.54 -14.47
C SER A 436 -5.67 -9.12 -15.69
N GLU A 437 -5.42 -8.30 -16.70
CA GLU A 437 -4.76 -8.69 -17.95
C GLU A 437 -3.28 -9.05 -17.74
N LEU A 438 -2.57 -8.29 -16.89
CA LEU A 438 -1.20 -8.62 -16.50
C LEU A 438 -1.15 -9.97 -15.76
N ALA A 439 -2.15 -10.26 -14.94
CA ALA A 439 -2.25 -11.53 -14.25
C ALA A 439 -2.43 -12.71 -15.22
N GLU A 440 -3.20 -12.56 -16.29
CA GLU A 440 -3.34 -13.56 -17.34
C GLU A 440 -2.02 -13.83 -18.08
N LEU A 441 -1.16 -12.81 -18.25
CA LEU A 441 0.19 -12.96 -18.79
C LEU A 441 1.22 -13.53 -17.79
N GLY A 442 0.79 -13.88 -16.57
CA GLY A 442 1.66 -14.46 -15.53
C GLY A 442 2.45 -13.42 -14.72
N TRP A 443 2.13 -12.13 -14.84
CA TRP A 443 2.69 -11.09 -13.99
C TRP A 443 1.90 -11.01 -12.69
N ARG A 444 2.60 -10.91 -11.56
CA ARG A 444 1.99 -10.75 -10.23
C ARG A 444 2.58 -9.53 -9.56
N VAL A 445 1.72 -8.73 -8.95
CA VAL A 445 2.16 -7.58 -8.16
C VAL A 445 2.83 -8.10 -6.90
N MET A 446 4.10 -7.75 -6.73
CA MET A 446 4.89 -8.10 -5.55
C MET A 446 4.68 -7.07 -4.45
N CYS A 447 4.57 -5.79 -4.83
CA CYS A 447 4.17 -4.71 -3.93
C CYS A 447 3.72 -3.48 -4.72
N SER A 448 2.97 -2.63 -4.03
CA SER A 448 2.66 -1.26 -4.43
C SER A 448 3.31 -0.31 -3.44
N ALA A 449 4.11 0.63 -3.90
CA ALA A 449 4.85 1.51 -3.02
C ALA A 449 5.19 2.86 -3.64
N ASP A 450 5.17 3.90 -2.81
CA ASP A 450 5.83 5.16 -3.11
C ASP A 450 7.35 5.03 -2.95
N THR A 451 8.06 5.17 -4.06
CA THR A 451 9.53 5.18 -4.11
C THR A 451 10.11 6.58 -4.37
N SER A 452 9.29 7.62 -4.55
CA SER A 452 9.74 8.99 -4.80
C SER A 452 9.01 9.99 -3.92
N SER A 453 9.73 10.64 -3.01
CA SER A 453 9.15 11.72 -2.18
C SER A 453 9.28 13.09 -2.83
N ARG A 454 9.35 13.16 -4.16
CA ARG A 454 9.32 14.45 -4.82
C ARG A 454 7.96 15.09 -4.57
N ILE A 455 8.03 16.28 -3.98
CA ILE A 455 6.88 17.13 -3.68
C ILE A 455 6.98 18.31 -4.62
N ILE A 456 5.90 18.57 -5.35
CA ILE A 456 5.74 19.79 -6.13
C ILE A 456 4.71 20.69 -5.44
N GLN A 457 4.78 21.98 -5.73
CA GLN A 457 3.74 22.92 -5.36
C GLN A 457 2.69 22.93 -6.47
N ASP A 458 1.41 22.75 -6.12
CA ASP A 458 0.32 22.87 -7.07
C ASP A 458 -0.07 24.34 -7.32
N ASP A 459 -1.02 24.55 -8.24
CA ASP A 459 -1.47 25.88 -8.66
C ASP A 459 -2.10 26.70 -7.51
N ASP A 460 -2.56 26.02 -6.45
CA ASP A 460 -3.13 26.62 -5.24
C ASP A 460 -2.08 26.79 -4.12
N GLY A 461 -0.82 26.47 -4.39
CA GLY A 461 0.28 26.63 -3.46
C GLY A 461 0.48 25.46 -2.49
N TYR A 462 -0.24 24.34 -2.62
CA TYR A 462 -0.12 23.18 -1.77
C TYR A 462 1.00 22.24 -2.21
N ASN A 463 1.73 21.72 -1.23
CA ASN A 463 2.76 20.70 -1.42
C ASN A 463 2.14 19.31 -1.58
N VAL A 464 2.32 18.72 -2.76
CA VAL A 464 1.72 17.46 -3.20
C VAL A 464 2.78 16.53 -3.79
N SER A 465 2.64 15.22 -3.62
CA SER A 465 3.60 14.27 -4.23
C SER A 465 3.46 14.26 -5.75
N GLU A 466 4.55 14.21 -6.50
CA GLU A 466 4.45 14.23 -7.96
C GLU A 466 3.91 12.94 -8.58
N ASP A 467 4.15 11.80 -7.94
CA ASP A 467 3.83 10.48 -8.46
C ASP A 467 2.97 9.67 -7.46
N GLY A 468 2.13 8.79 -8.00
CA GLY A 468 1.44 7.77 -7.21
C GLY A 468 2.37 6.61 -6.86
N ASP A 469 1.81 5.60 -6.22
CA ASP A 469 2.52 4.36 -5.97
C ASP A 469 2.94 3.70 -7.29
N THR A 470 4.13 3.10 -7.28
CA THR A 470 4.61 2.23 -8.33
C THR A 470 4.27 0.80 -8.01
N TRP A 471 3.70 0.08 -8.98
CA TRP A 471 3.52 -1.36 -8.90
C TRP A 471 4.78 -2.06 -9.39
N PHE A 472 5.37 -2.88 -8.53
CA PHE A 472 6.49 -3.76 -8.88
C PHE A 472 5.93 -5.15 -9.14
N LEU A 473 6.06 -5.63 -10.37
CA LEU A 473 5.53 -6.94 -10.77
C LEU A 473 6.65 -7.89 -11.13
N ALA A 474 6.50 -9.16 -10.75
CA ALA A 474 7.37 -10.24 -11.16
C ALA A 474 6.59 -11.24 -12.02
N ARG A 475 7.24 -11.83 -13.02
CA ARG A 475 6.66 -12.93 -13.79
C ARG A 475 6.88 -14.25 -13.05
N ILE A 476 5.85 -14.73 -12.38
CA ILE A 476 5.91 -15.96 -11.57
C ILE A 476 4.82 -16.94 -12.02
N SER A 477 5.21 -18.19 -12.25
CA SER A 477 4.31 -19.27 -12.68
C SER A 477 3.60 -19.97 -11.52
N CYS A 478 4.00 -19.69 -10.26
CA CYS A 478 3.45 -20.30 -9.05
C CYS A 478 3.00 -19.22 -8.06
N ALA A 479 2.02 -19.56 -7.19
CA ALA A 479 1.65 -18.72 -6.05
C ALA A 479 2.77 -18.69 -4.99
N LEU A 480 2.98 -17.53 -4.37
CA LEU A 480 4.10 -17.19 -3.45
C LEU A 480 3.67 -17.07 -1.98
#